data_AF-A0A918QX84-F1
#
_entry.id   AF-A0A918QX84-F1
#
_cell.length_a   1.000
_cell.length_b   1.000
_cell.length_c   1.000
_cell.angle_alpha   90.00
_cell.angle_beta   90.00
_cell.angle_gamma   90.00
#
_symmetry.space_group_name_H-M   'P 1'
#
loop_
_entity.id
_entity.type
_entity.pdbx_description
1 polymer ?
#
loop_
_entity_poly.entity_id
_entity_poly.type
_entity_poly.pdbx_seq_one_letter_code
_entity_poly.pdbx_strand_id
1 'polypeptide(L)'
;MNLKAKIPSIYHAISPEVLDIEIPAETIATCDACNHCRSPQSPRINTKCCDYHPNLPNFLIGYILTDEDESYELGRHRIRDQIKAQAGVTPYGTVPPVPYYQRRIKESNHFVSSGSHELRESLLCPYYDQGRCTVYKYRNSTCVTFYCSSIGGVAGKSFWNKVKTYLELAETTLSQYAMQQLGWPPAQIKTYTVGTMDFNVEDKKGNINKENYGKLWGGWAGREEEFYIKCYEIVSKVDAHTFKQITGLKHEILEVAISDTQKNFIKNMLPEKLVLHPNVNSEKAEEGYTLMSLGEETAKIPLLILPLIRSFNGKRTTLEVYQLGFDVLYNMEEVVDELRKKGMLINV
;
A
#
# COMPACT_ATOMS: atom_id res chain seq x y z
N MET A 1 -19.61 3.62 -2.02
CA MET A 1 -18.71 4.38 -1.11
C MET A 1 -18.05 5.47 -1.92
N ASN A 2 -17.86 6.67 -1.35
CA ASN A 2 -17.21 7.77 -2.06
C ASN A 2 -15.67 7.69 -1.88
N LEU A 3 -14.91 7.85 -2.97
CA LEU A 3 -13.43 7.77 -2.95
C LEU A 3 -12.81 8.84 -2.06
N LYS A 4 -13.38 10.05 -2.03
CA LYS A 4 -13.01 11.18 -1.17
C LYS A 4 -12.87 10.80 0.30
N ALA A 5 -13.70 9.87 0.80
CA ALA A 5 -13.66 9.42 2.19
C ALA A 5 -12.41 8.58 2.54
N LYS A 6 -11.65 8.11 1.54
CA LYS A 6 -10.44 7.30 1.71
C LYS A 6 -9.14 8.09 1.52
N ILE A 7 -9.23 9.25 0.88
CA ILE A 7 -8.07 10.04 0.44
C ILE A 7 -7.92 11.27 1.36
N PRO A 8 -6.68 11.63 1.75
CA PRO A 8 -6.43 12.80 2.59
C PRO A 8 -7.12 14.07 2.06
N SER A 9 -7.65 14.90 2.96
CA SER A 9 -8.48 16.03 2.55
C SER A 9 -7.76 17.12 1.76
N ILE A 10 -6.42 17.16 1.81
CA ILE A 10 -5.62 18.07 0.99
C ILE A 10 -5.81 17.86 -0.52
N TYR A 11 -6.21 16.65 -0.94
CA TYR A 11 -6.48 16.38 -2.35
C TYR A 11 -7.88 16.83 -2.79
N HIS A 12 -8.79 17.14 -1.85
CA HIS A 12 -10.21 17.34 -2.15
C HIS A 12 -10.49 18.57 -3.03
N ALA A 13 -9.63 19.57 -2.99
CA ALA A 13 -9.77 20.80 -3.79
C ALA A 13 -9.18 20.69 -5.21
N ILE A 14 -8.29 19.72 -5.46
CA ILE A 14 -7.49 19.67 -6.69
C ILE A 14 -8.02 18.71 -7.76
N SER A 15 -8.85 17.73 -7.38
CA SER A 15 -9.52 16.83 -8.34
C SER A 15 -10.87 16.36 -7.81
N PRO A 16 -11.88 17.24 -7.76
CA PRO A 16 -13.23 16.83 -7.39
C PRO A 16 -13.78 15.76 -8.35
N GLU A 17 -13.42 15.80 -9.64
CA GLU A 17 -13.93 14.87 -10.65
C GLU A 17 -13.51 13.41 -10.37
N VAL A 18 -12.26 13.19 -9.92
CA VAL A 18 -11.80 11.86 -9.53
C VAL A 18 -12.32 11.47 -8.14
N LEU A 19 -12.40 12.42 -7.21
CA LEU A 19 -12.69 12.11 -5.81
C LEU A 19 -14.17 11.89 -5.54
N ASP A 20 -15.06 12.51 -6.30
CA ASP A 20 -16.51 12.40 -6.11
C ASP A 20 -17.09 11.14 -6.77
N ILE A 21 -16.26 10.27 -7.35
CA ILE A 21 -16.71 9.00 -7.93
C ILE A 21 -17.18 8.02 -6.84
N GLU A 22 -18.24 7.28 -7.18
CA GLU A 22 -18.73 6.17 -6.37
C GLU A 22 -18.01 4.87 -6.72
N ILE A 23 -17.50 4.20 -5.70
CA ILE A 23 -16.85 2.90 -5.83
C ILE A 23 -17.51 1.85 -4.93
N PRO A 24 -17.44 0.57 -5.32
CA PRO A 24 -17.74 -0.53 -4.42
C PRO A 24 -16.92 -0.41 -3.13
N ALA A 25 -17.54 -0.72 -1.99
CA ALA A 25 -16.80 -0.80 -0.74
C ALA A 25 -15.92 -2.05 -0.76
N GLU A 26 -14.63 -1.88 -0.50
CA GLU A 26 -13.72 -3.01 -0.33
C GLU A 26 -13.95 -3.66 1.04
N THR A 27 -14.42 -4.92 1.02
CA THR A 27 -14.80 -5.67 2.24
C THR A 27 -13.94 -6.91 2.47
N ILE A 28 -13.17 -7.35 1.48
CA ILE A 28 -12.40 -8.60 1.56
C ILE A 28 -11.16 -8.50 2.44
N ALA A 29 -10.44 -7.39 2.35
CA ALA A 29 -9.17 -7.21 3.05
C ALA A 29 -9.05 -5.76 3.55
N THR A 30 -9.69 -5.46 4.68
CA THR A 30 -9.60 -4.15 5.33
C THR A 30 -8.51 -4.15 6.41
N CYS A 31 -8.07 -2.96 6.83
CA CYS A 31 -7.12 -2.85 7.95
C CYS A 31 -7.73 -3.37 9.27
N ASP A 32 -9.03 -3.19 9.48
CA ASP A 32 -9.73 -3.61 10.71
C ASP A 32 -9.99 -5.11 10.74
N ALA A 33 -10.23 -5.73 9.58
CA ALA A 33 -10.42 -7.17 9.42
C ALA A 33 -9.31 -7.76 8.53
N CYS A 34 -8.05 -7.60 8.94
CA CYS A 34 -6.91 -8.02 8.13
C CYS A 34 -6.80 -9.55 8.04
N ASN A 35 -6.86 -10.11 6.83
CA ASN A 35 -6.76 -11.56 6.61
C ASN A 35 -5.42 -12.16 7.06
N HIS A 36 -4.35 -11.36 7.10
CA HIS A 36 -3.06 -11.79 7.63
C HIS A 36 -3.03 -11.92 9.16
N CYS A 37 -4.00 -11.35 9.88
CA CYS A 37 -4.05 -11.41 11.34
C CYS A 37 -5.00 -12.49 11.88
N ARG A 38 -5.47 -13.40 11.00
CA ARG A 38 -6.45 -14.44 11.37
C ARG A 38 -5.83 -15.71 11.93
N SER A 39 -4.60 -16.01 11.53
CA SER A 39 -3.87 -17.20 11.94
C SER A 39 -2.62 -16.79 12.74
N PRO A 40 -2.38 -17.39 13.91
CA PRO A 40 -1.15 -17.20 14.67
C PRO A 40 0.11 -17.53 13.87
N GLN A 41 0.03 -18.43 12.89
CA GLN A 41 1.14 -18.85 12.03
C GLN A 41 1.42 -17.85 10.89
N SER A 42 0.57 -16.83 10.72
CA SER A 42 0.85 -15.80 9.73
C SER A 42 2.04 -14.97 10.17
N PRO A 43 3.07 -14.77 9.33
CA PRO A 43 4.23 -13.97 9.70
C PRO A 43 3.90 -12.49 9.88
N ARG A 44 2.70 -12.07 9.47
CA ARG A 44 2.19 -10.71 9.61
C ARG A 44 1.15 -10.57 10.71
N ILE A 45 1.00 -11.57 11.58
CA ILE A 45 0.01 -11.56 12.67
C ILE A 45 0.09 -10.27 13.50
N ASN A 46 1.31 -9.80 13.79
CA ASN A 46 1.57 -8.61 14.58
C ASN A 46 1.86 -7.34 13.78
N THR A 47 1.92 -7.42 12.43
CA THR A 47 2.39 -6.31 11.59
C THR A 47 1.41 -5.91 10.49
N LYS A 48 0.41 -6.71 10.15
CA LYS A 48 -0.51 -6.48 9.01
C LYS A 48 0.32 -6.26 7.72
N CYS A 49 -0.13 -5.36 6.84
CA CYS A 49 0.67 -4.86 5.71
C CYS A 49 1.63 -3.72 6.11
N CYS A 50 1.78 -3.43 7.41
CA CYS A 50 2.65 -2.38 7.92
C CYS A 50 4.10 -2.87 8.11
N ASP A 51 4.55 -3.83 7.30
CA ASP A 51 5.96 -4.17 7.08
C ASP A 51 6.58 -3.35 5.92
N TYR A 52 5.92 -2.23 5.57
CA TYR A 52 6.31 -1.25 4.55
C TYR A 52 6.46 0.15 5.18
N HIS A 53 7.60 0.80 4.95
CA HIS A 53 7.83 2.20 5.27
C HIS A 53 7.38 3.06 4.07
N PRO A 54 6.31 3.87 4.20
CA PRO A 54 5.86 4.72 3.11
C PRO A 54 6.80 5.90 2.89
N ASN A 55 6.80 6.42 1.65
CA ASN A 55 7.29 7.78 1.40
C ASN A 55 6.17 8.75 1.79
N LEU A 56 6.38 9.66 2.74
CA LEU A 56 5.43 10.74 3.00
C LEU A 56 5.89 12.01 2.29
N PRO A 57 5.10 12.57 1.35
CA PRO A 57 5.39 13.84 0.69
C PRO A 57 5.55 15.01 1.66
N ASN A 58 6.36 16.01 1.29
CA ASN A 58 6.69 17.17 2.12
C ASN A 58 5.44 17.88 2.68
N PHE A 59 4.39 18.04 1.88
CA PHE A 59 3.16 18.70 2.26
C PHE A 59 2.24 17.83 3.14
N LEU A 60 2.30 16.49 3.03
CA LEU A 60 1.56 15.62 3.97
C LEU A 60 2.21 15.62 5.34
N ILE A 61 3.55 15.73 5.39
CA ILE A 61 4.29 15.92 6.64
C ILE A 61 3.90 17.28 7.26
N GLY A 62 3.93 18.36 6.48
CA GLY A 62 3.46 19.66 6.94
C GLY A 62 2.01 19.64 7.41
N TYR A 63 1.15 18.86 6.75
CA TYR A 63 -0.26 18.74 7.12
C TYR A 63 -0.40 18.14 8.52
N ILE A 64 0.16 16.96 8.77
CA ILE A 64 0.05 16.36 10.12
C ILE A 64 0.71 17.23 11.20
N LEU A 65 1.81 17.92 10.90
CA LEU A 65 2.49 18.80 11.87
C LEU A 65 1.68 20.05 12.26
N THR A 66 0.75 20.48 11.41
CA THR A 66 -0.12 21.65 11.64
C THR A 66 -1.51 21.29 12.13
N ASP A 67 -1.98 20.07 11.87
CA ASP A 67 -3.28 19.60 12.33
C ASP A 67 -3.27 19.45 13.86
N GLU A 68 -4.26 20.06 14.53
CA GLU A 68 -4.40 20.06 15.99
C GLU A 68 -5.19 18.86 16.53
N ASP A 69 -5.67 17.96 15.65
CA ASP A 69 -6.39 16.75 16.07
C ASP A 69 -5.52 15.88 17.00
N GLU A 70 -5.92 15.79 18.27
CA GLU A 70 -5.20 15.07 19.33
C GLU A 70 -5.05 13.58 19.03
N SER A 71 -5.94 12.98 18.24
CA SER A 71 -5.87 11.56 17.87
C SER A 71 -4.63 11.20 17.04
N TYR A 72 -3.94 12.21 16.48
CA TYR A 72 -2.73 12.06 15.68
C TYR A 72 -1.46 12.57 16.37
N GLU A 73 -1.49 12.90 17.67
CA GLU A 73 -0.31 13.42 18.40
C GLU A 73 0.88 12.46 18.36
N LEU A 74 0.65 11.16 18.52
CA LEU A 74 1.72 10.15 18.42
C LEU A 74 2.36 10.14 17.02
N GLY A 75 1.56 10.35 15.97
CA GLY A 75 2.05 10.45 14.60
C GLY A 75 2.91 11.69 14.39
N ARG A 76 2.46 12.85 14.90
CA ARG A 76 3.24 14.09 14.92
C ARG A 76 4.58 13.91 15.62
N HIS A 77 4.57 13.32 16.82
CA HIS A 77 5.77 13.08 17.60
C HIS A 77 6.78 12.21 16.83
N ARG A 78 6.33 11.08 16.25
CA ARG A 78 7.20 10.17 15.49
C ARG A 78 7.80 10.82 14.25
N ILE A 79 7.05 11.69 13.57
CA ILE A 79 7.56 12.47 12.45
C ILE A 79 8.64 13.45 12.91
N ARG A 80 8.42 14.18 14.03
CA ARG A 80 9.43 15.07 14.61
C ARG A 80 10.70 14.32 15.02
N ASP A 81 10.56 13.13 15.60
CA ASP A 81 11.69 12.26 15.93
C ASP A 81 12.47 11.84 14.68
N GLN A 82 11.76 11.49 13.60
CA GLN A 82 12.40 11.17 12.33
C GLN A 82 13.15 12.37 11.73
N ILE A 83 12.52 13.56 11.75
CA ILE A 83 13.14 14.82 11.33
C ILE A 83 14.43 15.08 12.14
N LYS A 84 14.34 15.01 13.47
CA LYS A 84 15.47 15.19 14.39
C LYS A 84 16.59 14.18 14.15
N ALA A 85 16.25 12.94 13.83
CA ALA A 85 17.21 11.88 13.50
C ALA A 85 17.83 12.05 12.11
N GLN A 86 17.22 12.85 11.22
CA GLN A 86 17.62 13.08 9.83
C GLN A 86 17.59 11.80 8.95
N ALA A 87 17.02 10.71 9.46
CA ALA A 87 17.01 9.40 8.81
C ALA A 87 15.92 9.34 7.73
N GLY A 88 16.33 9.28 6.46
CA GLY A 88 15.42 9.31 5.32
C GLY A 88 14.68 10.64 5.13
N VAL A 89 15.21 11.75 5.66
CA VAL A 89 14.57 13.09 5.65
C VAL A 89 15.10 13.91 4.46
N THR A 90 14.20 14.30 3.55
CA THR A 90 14.54 15.00 2.30
C THR A 90 13.60 16.18 2.02
N PRO A 91 13.96 17.12 1.14
CA PRO A 91 13.06 18.21 0.73
C PRO A 91 11.76 17.74 0.04
N TYR A 92 11.73 16.52 -0.49
CA TYR A 92 10.53 15.91 -1.08
C TYR A 92 9.62 15.27 -0.02
N GLY A 93 10.10 15.17 1.22
CA GLY A 93 9.45 14.50 2.34
C GLY A 93 10.32 13.37 2.92
N THR A 94 9.69 12.36 3.53
CA THR A 94 10.41 11.21 4.08
C THR A 94 10.46 10.05 3.09
N VAL A 95 11.57 9.34 3.10
CA VAL A 95 11.78 8.05 2.43
C VAL A 95 12.25 7.03 3.46
N PRO A 96 12.17 5.72 3.17
CA PRO A 96 12.73 4.72 4.06
C PRO A 96 14.21 4.98 4.33
N PRO A 97 14.67 4.92 5.59
CA PRO A 97 16.09 4.96 5.91
C PRO A 97 16.87 3.84 5.21
N VAL A 98 18.15 4.08 4.89
CA VAL A 98 18.99 3.12 4.16
C VAL A 98 19.08 1.74 4.84
N PRO A 99 19.25 1.63 6.17
CA PRO A 99 19.26 0.32 6.85
C PRO A 99 17.94 -0.45 6.68
N TYR A 100 16.80 0.26 6.75
CA TYR A 100 15.49 -0.34 6.52
C TYR A 100 15.34 -0.82 5.08
N TYR A 101 15.67 0.04 4.11
CA TYR A 101 15.56 -0.24 2.68
C TYR A 101 16.37 -1.48 2.28
N GLN A 102 17.60 -1.58 2.77
CA GLN A 102 18.48 -2.71 2.49
C GLN A 102 17.98 -4.01 3.10
N ARG A 103 17.46 -3.96 4.34
CA ARG A 103 16.82 -5.11 4.98
C ARG A 103 15.65 -5.57 4.14
N ARG A 104 14.72 -4.67 3.81
CA ARG A 104 13.54 -4.98 2.99
C ARG A 104 13.89 -5.60 1.64
N ILE A 105 14.93 -5.11 0.95
CA ILE A 105 15.37 -5.72 -0.32
C ILE A 105 15.85 -7.15 -0.11
N LYS A 106 16.73 -7.39 0.87
CA LYS A 106 17.21 -8.74 1.16
C LYS A 106 16.05 -9.70 1.42
N GLU A 107 15.04 -9.24 2.15
CA GLU A 107 13.88 -10.05 2.50
C GLU A 107 12.83 -10.19 1.41
N SER A 108 12.82 -9.29 0.41
CA SER A 108 11.85 -9.35 -0.69
C SER A 108 12.06 -10.55 -1.63
N ASN A 109 13.20 -11.23 -1.52
CA ASN A 109 13.49 -12.49 -2.21
C ASN A 109 12.79 -13.71 -1.56
N HIS A 110 12.14 -13.56 -0.41
CA HIS A 110 11.42 -14.62 0.27
C HIS A 110 9.92 -14.60 -0.08
N PHE A 111 9.33 -15.78 -0.28
CA PHE A 111 7.91 -15.97 -0.58
C PHE A 111 7.04 -15.31 0.52
N VAL A 112 5.84 -14.86 0.17
CA VAL A 112 4.94 -14.10 1.08
C VAL A 112 4.65 -14.83 2.40
N SER A 113 4.74 -16.16 2.40
CA SER A 113 4.54 -17.07 3.54
C SER A 113 5.84 -17.57 4.21
N SER A 114 7.03 -17.25 3.72
CA SER A 114 8.29 -17.88 4.16
C SER A 114 9.19 -17.01 5.04
N GLY A 115 8.72 -15.84 5.49
CA GLY A 115 9.46 -15.00 6.44
C GLY A 115 9.05 -15.31 7.88
N SER A 116 9.96 -15.23 8.85
CA SER A 116 9.60 -15.42 10.27
C SER A 116 8.83 -14.21 10.84
N HIS A 117 8.23 -14.37 12.02
CA HIS A 117 7.54 -13.28 12.72
C HIS A 117 8.51 -12.17 13.08
N GLU A 118 9.64 -12.53 13.66
CA GLU A 118 10.70 -11.61 14.10
C GLU A 118 11.20 -10.79 12.92
N LEU A 119 11.30 -11.42 11.75
CA LEU A 119 11.73 -10.74 10.54
C LEU A 119 10.74 -9.65 10.13
N ARG A 120 9.44 -9.97 10.10
CA ARG A 120 8.38 -9.01 9.74
C ARG A 120 8.28 -7.89 10.76
N GLU A 121 8.40 -8.22 12.05
CA GLU A 121 8.43 -7.23 13.13
C GLU A 121 9.62 -6.29 13.00
N SER A 122 10.77 -6.79 12.53
CA SER A 122 11.96 -5.96 12.27
C SER A 122 11.81 -4.99 11.10
N LEU A 123 10.76 -5.17 10.27
CA LEU A 123 10.39 -4.30 9.15
C LEU A 123 9.16 -3.43 9.44
N LEU A 124 8.75 -3.35 10.70
CA LEU A 124 7.61 -2.52 11.10
C LEU A 124 7.76 -1.08 10.63
N CYS A 125 6.68 -0.59 10.03
CA CYS A 125 6.50 0.81 9.67
C CYS A 125 6.67 1.68 10.91
N PRO A 126 7.41 2.81 10.87
CA PRO A 126 7.58 3.68 12.03
C PRO A 126 6.25 4.25 12.52
N TYR A 127 5.21 4.29 11.67
CA TYR A 127 3.89 4.82 12.02
C TYR A 127 2.91 3.74 12.51
N TYR A 128 3.32 2.47 12.60
CA TYR A 128 2.50 1.40 13.14
C TYR A 128 2.40 1.47 14.66
N ASP A 129 1.21 1.35 15.21
CA ASP A 129 0.97 1.34 16.65
C ASP A 129 -0.17 0.38 17.00
N GLN A 130 0.17 -0.77 17.56
CA GLN A 130 -0.81 -1.77 18.06
C GLN A 130 -1.98 -2.04 17.09
N GLY A 131 -1.68 -2.29 15.82
CA GLY A 131 -2.68 -2.58 14.80
C GLY A 131 -3.26 -1.34 14.11
N ARG A 132 -2.89 -0.13 14.53
CA ARG A 132 -3.34 1.15 13.98
C ARG A 132 -2.21 1.89 13.27
N CYS A 133 -2.57 2.84 12.42
CA CYS A 133 -1.63 3.73 11.76
C CYS A 133 -1.73 5.12 12.37
N THR A 134 -0.66 5.58 13.00
CA THR A 134 -0.58 6.90 13.66
C THR A 134 -0.62 8.06 12.68
N VAL A 135 -0.56 7.79 11.37
CA VAL A 135 -0.69 8.78 10.28
C VAL A 135 -1.85 8.45 9.33
N TYR A 136 -2.87 7.69 9.77
CA TYR A 136 -3.90 7.13 8.90
C TYR A 136 -4.58 8.15 7.96
N LYS A 137 -4.86 9.36 8.46
CA LYS A 137 -5.46 10.48 7.70
C LYS A 137 -4.52 11.11 6.67
N TYR A 138 -3.21 10.91 6.81
CA TYR A 138 -2.14 11.54 6.02
C TYR A 138 -1.31 10.51 5.24
N ARG A 139 -1.87 9.32 5.03
CA ARG A 139 -1.20 8.24 4.30
C ARG A 139 -0.96 8.63 2.84
N ASN A 140 0.16 8.15 2.30
CA ASN A 140 0.50 8.32 0.91
C ASN A 140 -0.36 7.43 -0.02
N SER A 141 -0.21 7.65 -1.31
CA SER A 141 -0.78 6.92 -2.44
C SER A 141 -0.78 5.41 -2.22
N THR A 142 0.37 4.83 -1.91
CA THR A 142 0.50 3.38 -1.71
C THR A 142 -0.39 2.90 -0.56
N CYS A 143 -0.31 3.53 0.60
CA CYS A 143 -1.03 3.08 1.79
C CYS A 143 -2.55 3.29 1.72
N VAL A 144 -3.03 4.29 0.96
CA VAL A 144 -4.49 4.52 0.80
C VAL A 144 -5.14 3.62 -0.25
N THR A 145 -4.38 3.13 -1.23
CA THR A 145 -4.91 2.28 -2.32
C THR A 145 -4.54 0.79 -2.20
N PHE A 146 -3.83 0.38 -1.15
CA PHE A 146 -3.38 -1.01 -1.03
C PHE A 146 -4.49 -1.93 -0.47
N TYR A 147 -4.83 -2.96 -1.25
CA TYR A 147 -5.72 -4.04 -0.85
C TYR A 147 -5.11 -5.40 -1.24
N CYS A 148 -4.94 -6.32 -0.28
CA CYS A 148 -4.40 -7.66 -0.56
C CYS A 148 -5.32 -8.44 -1.53
N SER A 149 -6.63 -8.26 -1.39
CA SER A 149 -7.68 -8.80 -2.23
C SER A 149 -8.79 -7.77 -2.39
N SER A 150 -9.39 -7.72 -3.58
CA SER A 150 -10.44 -6.77 -3.92
C SER A 150 -11.76 -7.49 -4.19
N ILE A 151 -12.88 -6.90 -3.80
CA ILE A 151 -14.23 -7.38 -4.13
C ILE A 151 -14.49 -7.35 -5.64
N GLY A 152 -13.70 -6.61 -6.42
CA GLY A 152 -13.74 -6.60 -7.88
C GLY A 152 -12.71 -7.53 -8.53
N GLY A 153 -12.07 -8.39 -7.74
CA GLY A 153 -10.98 -9.26 -8.21
C GLY A 153 -9.88 -8.48 -8.93
N VAL A 154 -9.54 -8.90 -10.16
CA VAL A 154 -8.53 -8.23 -11.00
C VAL A 154 -8.98 -6.84 -11.43
N ALA A 155 -10.27 -6.62 -11.71
CA ALA A 155 -10.79 -5.33 -12.13
C ALA A 155 -10.66 -4.27 -11.03
N GLY A 156 -10.99 -4.64 -9.79
CA GLY A 156 -10.81 -3.75 -8.63
C GLY A 156 -9.34 -3.46 -8.34
N LYS A 157 -8.44 -4.46 -8.44
CA LYS A 157 -6.99 -4.22 -8.36
C LYS A 157 -6.49 -3.25 -9.44
N SER A 158 -6.99 -3.39 -10.67
CA SER A 158 -6.66 -2.49 -11.78
C SER A 158 -7.09 -1.05 -11.47
N PHE A 159 -8.31 -0.86 -10.98
CA PHE A 159 -8.82 0.44 -10.54
C PHE A 159 -7.94 1.07 -9.46
N TRP A 160 -7.66 0.35 -8.36
CA TRP A 160 -6.83 0.88 -7.28
C TRP A 160 -5.41 1.20 -7.71
N ASN A 161 -4.84 0.43 -8.64
CA ASN A 161 -3.54 0.76 -9.23
C ASN A 161 -3.57 2.06 -10.04
N LYS A 162 -4.66 2.35 -10.77
CA LYS A 162 -4.80 3.64 -11.47
C LYS A 162 -4.95 4.81 -10.51
N VAL A 163 -5.74 4.65 -9.45
CA VAL A 163 -5.83 5.66 -8.37
C VAL A 163 -4.46 5.86 -7.71
N LYS A 164 -3.71 4.79 -7.45
CA LYS A 164 -2.35 4.86 -6.90
C LYS A 164 -1.44 5.71 -7.79
N THR A 165 -1.38 5.40 -9.09
CA THR A 165 -0.55 6.14 -10.05
C THR A 165 -0.95 7.61 -10.15
N TYR A 166 -2.24 7.92 -10.08
CA TYR A 166 -2.73 9.30 -10.05
C TYR A 166 -2.26 10.04 -8.79
N LEU A 167 -2.39 9.41 -7.62
CA LEU A 167 -1.92 10.00 -6.38
C LEU A 167 -0.39 10.13 -6.35
N GLU A 168 0.37 9.18 -6.89
CA GLU A 168 1.84 9.28 -7.01
C GLU A 168 2.26 10.48 -7.90
N LEU A 169 1.52 10.73 -8.99
CA LEU A 169 1.70 11.93 -9.80
C LEU A 169 1.43 13.19 -8.96
N ALA A 170 0.28 13.25 -8.29
CA ALA A 170 -0.09 14.40 -7.46
C ALA A 170 0.95 14.67 -6.37
N GLU A 171 1.35 13.63 -5.63
CA GLU A 171 2.35 13.68 -4.57
C GLU A 171 3.69 14.22 -5.07
N THR A 172 4.16 13.68 -6.18
CA THR A 172 5.45 14.09 -6.77
C THR A 172 5.37 15.54 -7.26
N THR A 173 4.35 15.90 -8.03
CA THR A 173 4.21 17.23 -8.62
C THR A 173 3.95 18.30 -7.57
N LEU A 174 3.08 18.06 -6.58
CA LEU A 174 2.81 19.03 -5.52
C LEU A 174 4.04 19.25 -4.62
N SER A 175 4.82 18.20 -4.35
CA SER A 175 6.06 18.34 -3.60
C SER A 175 7.07 19.22 -4.33
N GLN A 176 7.25 18.99 -5.63
CA GLN A 176 8.14 19.78 -6.50
C GLN A 176 7.65 21.23 -6.65
N TYR A 177 6.34 21.42 -6.81
CA TYR A 177 5.72 22.73 -6.89
C TYR A 177 5.98 23.54 -5.62
N ALA A 178 5.74 22.96 -4.43
CA ALA A 178 6.03 23.60 -3.16
C ALA A 178 7.52 23.97 -3.01
N MET A 179 8.43 23.06 -3.39
CA MET A 179 9.87 23.36 -3.42
C MET A 179 10.19 24.55 -4.33
N GLN A 180 9.66 24.58 -5.55
CA GLN A 180 9.88 25.67 -6.49
C GLN A 180 9.36 27.01 -5.94
N GLN A 181 8.16 27.03 -5.34
CA GLN A 181 7.59 28.24 -4.72
C GLN A 181 8.43 28.73 -3.52
N LEU A 182 9.13 27.83 -2.84
CA LEU A 182 10.08 28.17 -1.76
C LEU A 182 11.48 28.58 -2.27
N GLY A 183 11.64 28.80 -3.57
CA GLY A 183 12.88 29.27 -4.18
C GLY A 183 13.93 28.17 -4.39
N TRP A 184 13.53 26.90 -4.36
CA TRP A 184 14.46 25.81 -4.65
C TRP A 184 14.93 25.88 -6.11
N PRO A 185 16.25 25.76 -6.39
CA PRO A 185 16.75 25.88 -7.76
C PRO A 185 16.12 24.83 -8.69
N PRO A 186 15.43 25.21 -9.78
CA PRO A 186 14.74 24.25 -10.65
C PRO A 186 15.64 23.15 -11.22
N ALA A 187 16.90 23.48 -11.53
CA ALA A 187 17.89 22.53 -12.02
C ALA A 187 18.28 21.44 -10.99
N GLN A 188 17.97 21.65 -9.71
CA GLN A 188 18.22 20.67 -8.64
C GLN A 188 16.96 19.87 -8.27
N ILE A 189 15.81 20.21 -8.84
CA ILE A 189 14.56 19.49 -8.62
C ILE A 189 14.52 18.25 -9.52
N LYS A 190 14.54 17.06 -8.93
CA LYS A 190 14.33 15.78 -9.60
C LYS A 190 12.89 15.71 -10.07
N THR A 191 12.69 15.37 -11.34
CA THR A 191 11.38 15.31 -12.02
C THR A 191 10.69 13.95 -11.90
N TYR A 192 11.22 13.06 -11.06
CA TYR A 192 10.71 11.72 -10.79
C TYR A 192 10.52 11.51 -9.28
N THR A 193 9.81 10.45 -8.92
CA THR A 193 9.59 10.08 -7.51
C THR A 193 10.90 9.66 -6.87
N VAL A 194 11.31 10.38 -5.83
CA VAL A 194 12.59 10.14 -5.16
C VAL A 194 12.54 8.91 -4.25
N GLY A 195 13.67 8.22 -4.13
CA GLY A 195 13.86 7.06 -3.28
C GLY A 195 15.07 7.19 -2.34
N THR A 196 15.22 6.19 -1.46
CA THR A 196 16.23 6.15 -0.41
C THR A 196 17.67 6.42 -0.88
N MET A 197 18.02 5.98 -2.09
CA MET A 197 19.40 6.07 -2.59
C MET A 197 19.69 7.37 -3.38
N ASP A 198 18.71 8.24 -3.59
CA ASP A 198 18.84 9.38 -4.51
C ASP A 198 19.81 10.47 -4.06
N PHE A 199 20.06 10.57 -2.76
CA PHE A 199 20.78 11.70 -2.15
C PHE A 199 22.04 11.29 -1.37
N ASN A 200 22.25 9.98 -1.15
CA ASN A 200 23.41 9.46 -0.40
C ASN A 200 23.65 10.17 0.95
N VAL A 201 22.57 10.50 1.67
CA VAL A 201 22.61 11.21 2.96
C VAL A 201 22.80 10.29 4.16
N GLU A 202 22.66 8.97 3.96
CA GLU A 202 22.73 7.95 5.00
C GLU A 202 23.50 6.73 4.49
N ASP A 203 24.29 6.09 5.34
CA ASP A 203 25.03 4.86 5.00
C ASP A 203 24.27 3.57 5.38
N LYS A 204 24.88 2.41 5.11
CA LYS A 204 24.28 1.09 5.42
C LYS A 204 24.03 0.85 6.92
N LYS A 205 24.73 1.57 7.79
CA LYS A 205 24.64 1.48 9.26
C LYS A 205 23.71 2.54 9.85
N GLY A 206 23.18 3.45 9.02
CA GLY A 206 22.30 4.54 9.45
C GLY A 206 23.06 5.79 9.89
N ASN A 207 24.37 5.89 9.60
CA ASN A 207 25.11 7.12 9.90
C ASN A 207 24.77 8.18 8.85
N ILE A 208 24.42 9.37 9.33
CA ILE A 208 24.09 10.51 8.48
C ILE A 208 25.37 11.16 7.95
N ASN A 209 25.50 11.26 6.64
CA ASN A 209 26.54 12.08 6.00
C ASN A 209 26.13 13.56 6.10
N LYS A 210 26.67 14.26 7.11
CA LYS A 210 26.34 15.65 7.41
C LYS A 210 26.68 16.62 6.27
N GLU A 211 27.72 16.34 5.48
CA GLU A 211 28.07 17.15 4.32
C GLU A 211 27.02 17.04 3.22
N ASN A 212 26.66 15.82 2.83
CA ASN A 212 25.62 15.59 1.82
C ASN A 212 24.26 16.09 2.31
N TYR A 213 23.95 15.91 3.59
CA TYR A 213 22.72 16.42 4.19
C TYR A 213 22.66 17.95 4.16
N GLY A 214 23.75 18.63 4.55
CA GLY A 214 23.85 20.08 4.49
C GLY A 214 23.77 20.63 3.06
N LYS A 215 24.39 19.95 2.08
CA LYS A 215 24.25 20.29 0.65
C LYS A 215 22.82 20.08 0.14
N LEU A 216 22.17 18.99 0.56
CA LEU A 216 20.81 18.69 0.18
C LEU A 216 19.85 19.76 0.69
N TRP A 217 19.97 20.18 1.95
CA TRP A 217 19.04 21.12 2.55
C TRP A 217 19.41 22.59 2.35
N GLY A 218 20.68 22.90 2.09
CA GLY A 218 21.16 24.27 1.90
C GLY A 218 20.77 25.16 3.08
N GLY A 219 20.14 26.31 2.80
CA GLY A 219 19.67 27.26 3.82
C GLY A 219 18.51 26.76 4.69
N TRP A 220 17.91 25.61 4.35
CA TRP A 220 16.87 24.96 5.14
C TRP A 220 17.41 23.90 6.10
N ALA A 221 18.73 23.65 6.12
CA ALA A 221 19.32 22.70 7.06
C ALA A 221 19.07 23.13 8.51
N GLY A 222 18.52 22.24 9.33
CA GLY A 222 18.06 22.52 10.69
C GLY A 222 16.70 23.21 10.80
N ARG A 223 16.02 23.46 9.67
CA ARG A 223 14.69 24.08 9.57
C ARG A 223 13.71 23.19 8.79
N GLU A 224 13.91 21.89 8.84
CA GLU A 224 13.15 20.91 8.05
C GLU A 224 11.66 20.90 8.41
N GLU A 225 11.32 21.00 9.70
CA GLU A 225 9.92 21.08 10.17
C GLU A 225 9.23 22.33 9.60
N GLU A 226 9.86 23.49 9.71
CA GLU A 226 9.36 24.74 9.15
C GLU A 226 9.17 24.64 7.63
N PHE A 227 10.14 24.05 6.93
CA PHE A 227 10.05 23.83 5.50
C PHE A 227 8.82 22.99 5.12
N TYR A 228 8.58 21.87 5.81
CA TYR A 228 7.42 21.03 5.54
C TYR A 228 6.09 21.73 5.82
N ILE A 229 6.00 22.49 6.91
CA ILE A 229 4.82 23.32 7.22
C ILE A 229 4.57 24.31 6.08
N LYS A 230 5.61 24.98 5.58
CA LYS A 230 5.48 25.89 4.43
C LYS A 230 5.05 25.16 3.15
N CYS A 231 5.53 23.94 2.90
CA CYS A 231 5.03 23.14 1.77
C CYS A 231 3.52 22.87 1.88
N TYR A 232 3.02 22.56 3.07
CA TYR A 232 1.59 22.41 3.31
C TYR A 232 0.80 23.70 3.10
N GLU A 233 1.30 24.84 3.60
CA GLU A 233 0.68 26.16 3.38
C GLU A 233 0.56 26.53 1.89
N ILE A 234 1.52 26.11 1.07
CA ILE A 234 1.50 26.32 -0.39
C ILE A 234 0.50 25.37 -1.04
N VAL A 235 0.59 24.06 -0.77
CA VAL A 235 -0.26 23.05 -1.41
C VAL A 235 -1.72 23.20 -1.02
N SER A 236 -2.03 23.61 0.21
CA SER A 236 -3.42 23.84 0.67
C SER A 236 -4.15 24.95 -0.09
N LYS A 237 -3.41 25.81 -0.81
CA LYS A 237 -3.95 26.88 -1.66
C LYS A 237 -4.04 26.51 -3.14
N VAL A 238 -3.55 25.33 -3.52
CA VAL A 238 -3.63 24.84 -4.90
C VAL A 238 -5.07 24.42 -5.17
N ASP A 239 -5.67 25.03 -6.19
CA ASP A 239 -6.99 24.65 -6.69
C ASP A 239 -6.89 23.68 -7.89
N ALA A 240 -8.03 23.18 -8.33
CA ALA A 240 -8.09 22.29 -9.49
C ALA A 240 -7.47 22.91 -10.74
N HIS A 241 -7.66 24.22 -10.99
CA HIS A 241 -7.10 24.87 -12.17
C HIS A 241 -5.56 24.84 -12.16
N THR A 242 -4.96 25.24 -11.04
CA THR A 242 -3.51 25.24 -10.84
C THR A 242 -2.96 23.81 -10.92
N PHE A 243 -3.64 22.85 -10.30
CA PHE A 243 -3.23 21.45 -10.35
C PHE A 243 -3.20 20.90 -11.78
N LYS A 244 -4.22 21.20 -12.58
CA LYS A 244 -4.28 20.81 -14.00
C LYS A 244 -3.13 21.43 -14.81
N GLN A 245 -2.80 22.70 -14.55
CA GLN A 245 -1.67 23.37 -15.21
C GLN A 245 -0.32 22.72 -14.89
N ILE A 246 -0.04 22.43 -13.62
CA ILE A 246 1.27 21.89 -13.20
C ILE A 246 1.46 20.41 -13.55
N THR A 247 0.37 19.65 -13.68
CA THR A 247 0.43 18.22 -14.04
C THR A 247 0.31 17.97 -15.55
N GLY A 248 -0.34 18.89 -16.30
CA GLY A 248 -0.52 18.80 -17.74
C GLY A 248 -1.21 17.51 -18.19
N LEU A 249 -1.05 17.11 -19.45
CA LEU A 249 -1.76 15.97 -20.06
C LEU A 249 -1.74 14.65 -19.25
N LYS A 250 -0.73 14.45 -18.39
CA LYS A 250 -0.63 13.24 -17.55
C LYS A 250 -1.82 13.08 -16.61
N HIS A 251 -2.34 14.16 -16.02
CA HIS A 251 -3.50 14.04 -15.15
C HIS A 251 -4.72 13.62 -15.95
N GLU A 252 -5.02 14.28 -17.08
CA GLU A 252 -6.18 14.00 -17.93
C GLU A 252 -6.23 12.52 -18.37
N ILE A 253 -5.10 11.98 -18.82
CA ILE A 253 -4.99 10.56 -19.19
C ILE A 253 -5.34 9.65 -18.03
N LEU A 254 -4.87 9.97 -16.82
CA LEU A 254 -5.11 9.16 -15.63
C LEU A 254 -6.55 9.30 -15.12
N GLU A 255 -7.18 10.47 -15.22
CA GLU A 255 -8.59 10.66 -14.85
C GLU A 255 -9.51 9.80 -15.72
N VAL A 256 -9.28 9.80 -17.04
CA VAL A 256 -10.02 8.93 -17.97
C VAL A 256 -9.76 7.45 -17.65
N ALA A 257 -8.50 7.07 -17.41
CA ALA A 257 -8.16 5.69 -17.06
C ALA A 257 -8.80 5.24 -15.73
N ILE A 258 -8.93 6.12 -14.75
CA ILE A 258 -9.65 5.86 -13.50
C ILE A 258 -11.13 5.65 -13.79
N SER A 259 -11.77 6.53 -14.57
CA SER A 259 -13.19 6.39 -14.94
C SER A 259 -13.48 5.05 -15.64
N ASP A 260 -12.61 4.64 -16.58
CA ASP A 260 -12.80 3.39 -17.31
C ASP A 260 -12.58 2.15 -16.43
N THR A 261 -11.55 2.19 -15.58
CA THR A 261 -11.32 1.08 -14.63
C THR A 261 -12.38 1.04 -13.53
N GLN A 262 -12.98 2.16 -13.14
CA GLN A 262 -14.10 2.23 -12.20
C GLN A 262 -15.33 1.53 -12.76
N LYS A 263 -15.72 1.83 -14.01
CA LYS A 263 -16.85 1.16 -14.68
C LYS A 263 -16.65 -0.35 -14.71
N ASN A 264 -15.43 -0.78 -15.03
CA ASN A 264 -15.06 -2.19 -15.01
C ASN A 264 -15.09 -2.79 -13.60
N PHE A 265 -14.65 -2.07 -12.58
CA PHE A 265 -14.72 -2.52 -11.19
C PHE A 265 -16.18 -2.75 -10.78
N ILE A 266 -17.07 -1.78 -11.01
CA ILE A 266 -18.51 -1.90 -10.67
C ILE A 266 -19.15 -3.08 -11.40
N LYS A 267 -18.83 -3.29 -12.68
CA LYS A 267 -19.38 -4.41 -13.47
C LYS A 267 -18.91 -5.78 -12.98
N ASN A 268 -17.71 -5.87 -12.43
CA ASN A 268 -17.06 -7.13 -12.04
C ASN A 268 -17.02 -7.33 -10.52
N MET A 269 -17.94 -6.72 -9.78
CA MET A 269 -18.08 -7.02 -8.36
C MET A 269 -18.42 -8.49 -8.17
N LEU A 270 -17.67 -9.14 -7.29
CA LEU A 270 -17.97 -10.49 -6.85
C LEU A 270 -19.29 -10.46 -6.06
N PRO A 271 -20.25 -11.34 -6.39
CA PRO A 271 -21.45 -11.51 -5.59
C PRO A 271 -21.13 -11.90 -4.14
N GLU A 272 -22.06 -11.65 -3.24
CA GLU A 272 -21.94 -12.05 -1.83
C GLU A 272 -21.71 -13.54 -1.68
N LYS A 273 -22.36 -14.37 -2.53
CA LYS A 273 -22.22 -15.81 -2.55
C LYS A 273 -22.01 -16.30 -3.99
N LEU A 274 -21.05 -17.20 -4.16
CA LEU A 274 -20.74 -17.84 -5.43
C LEU A 274 -20.95 -19.35 -5.33
N VAL A 275 -21.35 -19.94 -6.45
CA VAL A 275 -21.54 -21.39 -6.62
C VAL A 275 -20.70 -21.82 -7.81
N LEU A 276 -19.85 -22.83 -7.62
CA LEU A 276 -19.18 -23.51 -8.71
C LEU A 276 -20.24 -24.20 -9.56
N HIS A 277 -20.26 -23.89 -10.86
CA HIS A 277 -21.29 -24.39 -11.75
C HIS A 277 -21.30 -25.93 -11.77
N PRO A 278 -22.48 -26.60 -11.65
CA PRO A 278 -22.57 -28.05 -11.42
C PRO A 278 -22.02 -28.89 -12.59
N ASN A 279 -22.00 -28.32 -13.80
CA ASN A 279 -21.46 -28.98 -15.00
C ASN A 279 -19.96 -28.75 -15.21
N VAL A 280 -19.25 -28.16 -14.25
CA VAL A 280 -17.80 -28.01 -14.34
C VAL A 280 -17.16 -29.38 -14.15
N ASN A 281 -16.47 -29.84 -15.19
CA ASN A 281 -15.64 -31.03 -15.13
C ASN A 281 -14.24 -30.66 -14.64
N SER A 282 -13.57 -31.57 -13.94
CA SER A 282 -12.19 -31.38 -13.51
C SER A 282 -11.36 -32.59 -13.91
N GLU A 283 -10.32 -32.37 -14.71
CA GLU A 283 -9.39 -33.40 -15.14
C GLU A 283 -7.95 -33.05 -14.75
N LYS A 284 -7.13 -34.09 -14.57
CA LYS A 284 -5.72 -33.89 -14.24
C LYS A 284 -5.02 -33.28 -15.45
N ALA A 285 -4.31 -32.17 -15.23
CA ALA A 285 -3.47 -31.53 -16.24
C ALA A 285 -2.00 -31.97 -16.05
N GLU A 286 -1.05 -31.10 -16.39
CA GLU A 286 0.36 -31.28 -16.01
C GLU A 286 0.56 -31.33 -14.48
N GLU A 287 1.77 -31.71 -14.07
CA GLU A 287 2.12 -31.92 -12.66
C GLU A 287 1.77 -30.70 -11.79
N GLY A 288 0.99 -30.93 -10.73
CA GLY A 288 0.56 -29.89 -9.80
C GLY A 288 -0.67 -29.08 -10.22
N TYR A 289 -1.29 -29.37 -11.37
CA TYR A 289 -2.45 -28.62 -11.89
C TYR A 289 -3.66 -29.50 -12.20
N THR A 290 -4.84 -28.87 -12.20
CA THR A 290 -6.12 -29.42 -12.65
C THR A 290 -6.68 -28.49 -13.73
N LEU A 291 -7.17 -29.07 -14.82
CA LEU A 291 -7.94 -28.35 -15.82
C LEU A 291 -9.42 -28.46 -15.46
N MET A 292 -10.08 -27.33 -15.28
CA MET A 292 -11.52 -27.26 -15.11
C MET A 292 -12.16 -26.81 -16.43
N SER A 293 -13.23 -27.47 -16.86
CA SER A 293 -13.91 -27.17 -18.12
C SER A 293 -15.43 -27.02 -17.95
N LEU A 294 -16.00 -26.06 -18.67
CA LEU A 294 -17.45 -25.84 -18.79
C LEU A 294 -17.78 -25.56 -20.26
N GLY A 295 -18.14 -26.62 -21.00
CA GLY A 295 -18.24 -26.52 -22.46
C GLY A 295 -16.86 -26.28 -23.07
N GLU A 296 -16.71 -25.22 -23.86
CA GLU A 296 -15.44 -24.82 -24.48
C GLU A 296 -14.55 -23.97 -23.55
N GLU A 297 -15.12 -23.45 -22.47
CA GLU A 297 -14.38 -22.63 -21.50
C GLU A 297 -13.50 -23.52 -20.62
N THR A 298 -12.24 -23.14 -20.47
CA THR A 298 -11.28 -23.89 -19.64
C THR A 298 -10.50 -22.98 -18.70
N ALA A 299 -10.19 -23.49 -17.52
CA ALA A 299 -9.39 -22.82 -16.52
C ALA A 299 -8.39 -23.80 -15.90
N LYS A 300 -7.10 -23.46 -15.98
CA LYS A 300 -6.03 -24.21 -15.33
C LYS A 300 -5.82 -23.66 -13.93
N ILE A 301 -5.97 -24.52 -12.92
CA ILE A 301 -5.79 -24.13 -11.51
C ILE A 301 -4.78 -25.04 -10.82
N PRO A 302 -4.01 -24.53 -9.85
CA PRO A 302 -3.19 -25.38 -8.99
C PRO A 302 -4.05 -26.42 -8.27
N LEU A 303 -3.62 -27.69 -8.28
CA LEU A 303 -4.34 -28.79 -7.62
C LEU A 303 -4.56 -28.49 -6.12
N LEU A 304 -3.61 -27.81 -5.49
CA LEU A 304 -3.65 -27.42 -4.08
C LEU A 304 -4.86 -26.57 -3.70
N ILE A 305 -5.37 -25.74 -4.62
CA ILE A 305 -6.50 -24.85 -4.34
C ILE A 305 -7.85 -25.44 -4.75
N LEU A 306 -7.88 -26.62 -5.37
CA LEU A 306 -9.13 -27.24 -5.83
C LEU A 306 -10.17 -27.44 -4.71
N PRO A 307 -9.81 -27.87 -3.48
CA PRO A 307 -10.78 -27.94 -2.37
C PRO A 307 -11.38 -26.58 -2.01
N LEU A 308 -10.58 -25.51 -2.12
CA LEU A 308 -11.03 -24.14 -1.89
C LEU A 308 -12.01 -23.70 -2.99
N ILE A 309 -11.71 -23.98 -4.25
CA ILE A 309 -12.62 -23.69 -5.38
C ILE A 309 -13.95 -24.43 -5.21
N ARG A 310 -13.93 -25.69 -4.76
CA ARG A 310 -15.14 -26.47 -4.46
C ARG A 310 -15.93 -25.95 -3.25
N SER A 311 -15.33 -25.07 -2.43
CA SER A 311 -16.03 -24.45 -1.29
C SER A 311 -16.98 -23.32 -1.70
N PHE A 312 -16.92 -22.84 -2.96
CA PHE A 312 -17.96 -22.01 -3.56
C PHE A 312 -19.19 -22.87 -3.86
N ASN A 313 -20.05 -23.06 -2.86
CA ASN A 313 -21.24 -23.91 -2.93
C ASN A 313 -22.54 -23.17 -2.55
N GLY A 314 -22.48 -21.83 -2.49
CA GLY A 314 -23.61 -20.98 -2.10
C GLY A 314 -23.97 -21.02 -0.61
N LYS A 315 -23.31 -21.83 0.22
CA LYS A 315 -23.54 -21.85 1.67
C LYS A 315 -22.72 -20.76 2.37
N ARG A 316 -21.45 -20.63 2.00
CA ARG A 316 -20.53 -19.59 2.48
C ARG A 316 -20.59 -18.35 1.61
N THR A 317 -20.37 -17.20 2.23
CA THR A 317 -20.08 -15.96 1.51
C THR A 317 -18.74 -16.06 0.79
N THR A 318 -18.57 -15.28 -0.27
CA THR A 318 -17.31 -15.14 -0.99
C THR A 318 -16.19 -14.75 -0.02
N LEU A 319 -16.45 -13.83 0.91
CA LEU A 319 -15.50 -13.44 1.96
C LEU A 319 -15.03 -14.65 2.79
N GLU A 320 -15.96 -15.47 3.29
CA GLU A 320 -15.62 -16.65 4.11
C GLU A 320 -14.77 -17.66 3.32
N VAL A 321 -15.01 -17.80 2.01
CA VAL A 321 -14.16 -18.67 1.17
C VAL A 321 -12.76 -18.07 1.02
N TYR A 322 -12.61 -16.76 0.80
CA TYR A 322 -11.29 -16.12 0.78
C TYR A 322 -10.55 -16.30 2.10
N GLN A 323 -11.24 -16.10 3.22
CA GLN A 323 -10.70 -16.28 4.56
C GLN A 323 -10.24 -17.73 4.80
N LEU A 324 -11.04 -18.72 4.39
CA LEU A 324 -10.65 -20.13 4.44
C LEU A 324 -9.36 -20.39 3.66
N GLY A 325 -9.17 -19.72 2.52
CA GLY A 325 -7.93 -19.83 1.75
C GLY A 325 -6.69 -19.33 2.51
N PHE A 326 -6.82 -18.21 3.24
CA PHE A 326 -5.75 -17.71 4.11
C PHE A 326 -5.50 -18.62 5.31
N ASP A 327 -6.56 -19.15 5.91
CA ASP A 327 -6.44 -20.08 7.03
C ASP A 327 -5.72 -21.38 6.59
N VAL A 328 -6.05 -21.90 5.41
CA VAL A 328 -5.33 -23.05 4.81
C VAL A 328 -3.87 -22.68 4.53
N LEU A 329 -3.60 -21.50 3.96
CA LEU A 329 -2.22 -21.09 3.64
C LEU A 329 -1.30 -21.07 4.88
N TYR A 330 -1.82 -20.68 6.04
CA TYR A 330 -1.01 -20.51 7.26
C TYR A 330 -1.07 -21.68 8.23
N ASN A 331 -2.11 -22.52 8.22
CA ASN A 331 -2.29 -23.58 9.23
C ASN A 331 -1.88 -24.99 8.74
N MET A 332 -1.17 -25.12 7.61
CA MET A 332 -0.74 -26.44 7.10
C MET A 332 0.21 -27.18 8.04
N GLU A 333 1.03 -26.46 8.80
CA GLU A 333 2.05 -27.06 9.66
C GLU A 333 1.45 -27.90 10.79
N GLU A 334 0.42 -27.39 11.48
CA GLU A 334 -0.28 -28.13 12.54
C GLU A 334 -0.96 -29.40 11.99
N VAL A 335 -1.56 -29.30 10.80
CA VAL A 335 -2.18 -30.44 10.12
C VAL A 335 -1.12 -31.49 9.75
N VAL A 336 0.01 -31.07 9.19
CA VAL A 336 1.13 -31.97 8.86
C VAL A 336 1.68 -32.64 10.12
N ASP A 337 1.86 -31.89 11.21
CA ASP A 337 2.33 -32.43 12.48
C ASP A 337 1.36 -33.42 13.11
N GLU A 338 0.06 -33.14 13.06
CA GLU A 338 -0.97 -34.06 13.54
C GLU A 338 -0.99 -35.35 12.70
N LEU A 339 -0.96 -35.23 11.37
CA LEU A 339 -0.91 -36.38 10.47
C LEU A 339 0.36 -37.21 10.67
N ARG A 340 1.51 -36.56 10.89
CA ARG A 340 2.79 -37.21 11.23
C ARG A 340 2.71 -37.95 12.57
N LYS A 341 2.20 -37.30 13.63
CA LYS A 341 2.01 -37.91 14.96
C LYS A 341 1.09 -39.13 14.92
N LYS A 342 0.12 -39.14 14.01
CA LYS A 342 -0.82 -40.25 13.80
C LYS A 342 -0.32 -41.32 12.82
N GLY A 343 0.92 -41.22 12.34
CA GLY A 343 1.49 -42.18 11.38
C GLY A 343 0.83 -42.15 10.00
N MET A 344 0.03 -41.13 9.69
CA MET A 344 -0.62 -40.93 8.40
C MET A 344 0.33 -40.31 7.36
N LEU A 345 1.42 -39.71 7.83
CA LEU A 345 2.56 -39.32 7.03
C LEU A 345 3.78 -40.09 7.54
N ILE A 346 4.41 -40.88 6.64
CA ILE A 346 5.62 -41.65 6.94
C ILE A 346 6.83 -40.99 6.28
N ASN A 347 8.00 -41.10 6.91
CA ASN A 347 9.25 -40.69 6.30
C ASN A 347 9.54 -41.62 5.11
N VAL A 348 9.83 -41.04 3.94
CA VAL A 348 10.25 -41.77 2.74
C VAL A 348 11.77 -41.80 2.68
#